data_AF-A0A9D1KVJ2-F1
#
_entry.id   AF-A0A9D1KVJ2-F1
#
_cell.length_a   1.000
_cell.length_b   1.000
_cell.length_c   1.000
_cell.angle_alpha   90.00
_cell.angle_beta   90.00
_cell.angle_gamma   90.00
#
_symmetry.space_group_name_H-M   'P 1'
#
loop_
_entity.id
_entity.type
_entity.pdbx_description
1 polymer ?
#
loop_
_entity_poly.entity_id
_entity_poly.type
_entity_poly.pdbx_seq_one_letter_code
_entity_poly.pdbx_strand_id
1 'polypeptide(L)'
;MIPSSIPLTEIDSRSYCGPAQMLKAAIPYMAPEVGRAAALCARILELKKTMSVFDDENVSICSLKPGQRPDMEELLTDIKKYCSEPEAEQIDNFLNMLAAVKLYNQYTELTKNSDLSHLMNQMKNVSITPEQLQMFQALMQAQNGKSSQ
;
A
#
# COMPACT_ATOMS: atom_id res chain seq x y z
N MET A 1 -10.84 -17.75 15.55
CA MET A 1 -12.07 -17.56 14.75
C MET A 1 -11.64 -17.49 13.30
N ILE A 2 -12.25 -18.25 12.40
CA ILE A 2 -11.93 -18.22 10.95
C ILE A 2 -12.54 -16.92 10.40
N PRO A 3 -11.85 -16.14 9.54
CA PRO A 3 -12.44 -14.94 8.94
C PRO A 3 -13.73 -15.30 8.20
N SER A 4 -14.77 -14.49 8.37
CA SER A 4 -16.15 -14.76 7.96
C SER A 4 -16.33 -15.01 6.46
N SER A 5 -15.40 -14.57 5.62
CA SER A 5 -15.23 -14.97 4.21
C SER A 5 -13.95 -14.34 3.67
N ILE A 6 -13.12 -15.10 2.94
CA ILE A 6 -12.01 -14.53 2.16
C ILE A 6 -12.64 -13.66 1.06
N PRO A 7 -12.23 -12.37 0.91
CA PRO A 7 -12.78 -11.50 -0.13
C PRO A 7 -12.45 -12.04 -1.53
N LEU A 8 -13.28 -11.72 -2.51
CA LEU A 8 -13.02 -12.08 -3.90
C LEU A 8 -11.97 -11.16 -4.52
N THR A 9 -11.05 -11.74 -5.29
CA THR A 9 -10.10 -10.96 -6.09
C THR A 9 -10.75 -10.39 -7.35
N GLU A 10 -10.09 -9.44 -8.01
CA GLU A 10 -10.52 -8.95 -9.32
C GLU A 10 -10.63 -10.10 -10.34
N ILE A 11 -9.65 -11.02 -10.34
CA ILE A 11 -9.66 -12.16 -11.26
C ILE A 11 -10.83 -13.11 -10.96
N ASP A 12 -11.17 -13.33 -9.69
CA ASP A 12 -12.36 -14.10 -9.32
C ASP A 12 -13.64 -13.46 -9.86
N SER A 13 -13.80 -12.15 -9.67
CA SER A 13 -14.99 -11.41 -10.07
C SER A 13 -15.24 -11.46 -11.59
N ARG A 14 -14.15 -11.47 -12.39
CA ARG A 14 -14.21 -11.52 -13.86
C ARG A 14 -14.28 -12.95 -14.42
N SER A 15 -13.98 -13.97 -13.60
CA SER A 15 -13.92 -15.38 -14.02
C SER A 15 -15.23 -16.15 -13.85
N TYR A 16 -16.14 -15.69 -12.98
CA TYR A 16 -17.45 -16.33 -12.85
C TYR A 16 -18.31 -16.11 -14.09
N CYS A 17 -19.02 -17.16 -14.53
CA CYS A 17 -19.92 -17.08 -15.69
C CYS A 17 -21.28 -17.73 -15.40
N GLY A 18 -22.34 -17.19 -16.01
CA GLY A 18 -23.72 -17.64 -15.80
C GLY A 18 -23.92 -19.16 -15.94
N PRO A 19 -23.42 -19.81 -17.01
CA PRO A 19 -23.55 -21.25 -17.17
C PRO A 19 -22.92 -22.07 -16.03
N ALA A 20 -21.76 -21.65 -15.51
CA ALA A 20 -21.14 -22.32 -14.37
C ALA A 20 -21.96 -22.15 -13.09
N GLN A 21 -22.56 -20.97 -12.87
CA GLN A 21 -23.40 -20.71 -11.70
C GLN A 21 -24.72 -21.49 -11.75
N MET A 22 -25.35 -21.58 -12.92
CA MET A 22 -26.53 -22.43 -13.13
C MET A 22 -26.20 -23.90 -12.82
N LEU A 23 -25.06 -24.40 -13.30
CA LEU A 23 -24.64 -25.77 -13.05
C LEU A 23 -24.37 -26.02 -11.55
N LYS A 24 -23.70 -25.07 -10.87
CA LYS A 24 -23.44 -25.13 -9.43
C LYS A 24 -24.73 -25.14 -8.60
N ALA A 25 -25.71 -24.31 -8.96
CA ALA A 25 -26.99 -24.23 -8.28
C ALA A 25 -27.79 -25.54 -8.38
N ALA A 26 -27.56 -26.34 -9.42
CA ALA A 26 -28.20 -27.63 -9.61
C ALA A 26 -27.54 -28.78 -8.82
N ILE A 27 -26.26 -28.65 -8.42
CA ILE A 27 -25.49 -29.72 -7.74
C ILE A 27 -26.20 -30.32 -6.51
N PRO A 28 -26.84 -29.55 -5.60
CA PRO A 28 -27.52 -30.11 -4.43
C PRO A 28 -28.66 -31.08 -4.76
N TYR A 29 -29.16 -31.06 -6.00
CA TYR A 29 -30.25 -31.90 -6.47
C TYR A 29 -29.77 -33.11 -7.30
N MET A 30 -28.46 -33.34 -7.38
CA MET A 30 -27.86 -34.41 -8.17
C MET A 30 -27.40 -35.58 -7.30
N ALA A 31 -27.42 -36.80 -7.85
CA ALA A 31 -26.72 -37.93 -7.26
C ALA A 31 -25.21 -37.62 -7.15
N PRO A 32 -24.49 -38.11 -6.12
CA PRO A 32 -23.10 -37.71 -5.86
C PRO A 32 -22.13 -37.85 -7.04
N GLU A 33 -22.26 -38.90 -7.85
CA GLU A 33 -21.43 -39.10 -9.04
C GLU A 33 -21.64 -38.02 -10.11
N VAL A 34 -22.91 -37.71 -10.40
CA VAL A 34 -23.30 -36.67 -11.36
C VAL A 34 -22.94 -35.29 -10.81
N GLY A 35 -23.15 -35.06 -9.51
CA GLY A 35 -22.76 -33.81 -8.84
C GLY A 35 -21.25 -33.55 -8.90
N ARG A 36 -20.42 -34.60 -8.75
CA ARG A 36 -18.95 -34.47 -8.93
C ARG A 36 -18.58 -34.08 -10.36
N ALA A 37 -19.17 -34.72 -11.36
CA ALA A 37 -18.95 -34.38 -12.77
C ALA A 37 -19.41 -32.95 -13.08
N ALA A 38 -20.59 -32.54 -12.58
CA ALA A 38 -21.13 -31.19 -12.74
C ALA A 38 -20.24 -30.13 -12.06
N ALA A 39 -19.72 -30.41 -10.85
CA ALA A 39 -18.79 -29.53 -10.16
C ALA A 39 -17.51 -29.32 -10.98
N LEU A 40 -16.94 -30.38 -11.55
CA LEU A 40 -15.78 -30.30 -12.42
C LEU A 40 -16.07 -29.47 -13.68
N CYS A 41 -17.19 -29.75 -14.36
CA CYS A 41 -17.62 -29.00 -15.54
C CYS A 41 -17.78 -27.51 -15.23
N ALA A 42 -18.38 -27.15 -14.08
CA ALA A 42 -18.52 -25.76 -13.68
C ALA A 42 -17.15 -25.08 -13.50
N ARG A 43 -16.17 -25.78 -12.93
CA ARG A 43 -14.80 -25.25 -12.78
C ARG A 43 -14.07 -25.11 -14.11
N ILE A 44 -14.27 -26.03 -15.05
CA ILE A 44 -13.73 -25.91 -16.41
C ILE A 44 -14.33 -24.68 -17.12
N LEU A 45 -15.63 -24.43 -16.96
CA LEU A 45 -16.28 -23.26 -17.56
C LEU A 45 -15.73 -21.95 -17.00
N GLU A 46 -15.50 -21.87 -15.68
CA GLU A 46 -14.88 -20.71 -15.04
C GLU A 46 -13.42 -20.54 -15.48
N LEU A 47 -12.64 -21.63 -15.52
CA LEU A 47 -11.26 -21.59 -15.99
C LEU A 47 -11.16 -21.07 -17.43
N LYS A 48 -12.04 -21.55 -18.33
CA LYS A 48 -12.12 -21.04 -19.70
C LYS A 48 -12.42 -19.54 -19.73
N LYS A 49 -13.30 -19.07 -18.84
CA LYS A 49 -13.60 -17.63 -18.72
C LYS A 49 -12.38 -16.88 -18.19
N THR A 50 -11.69 -17.38 -17.16
CA THR A 50 -10.44 -16.80 -16.64
C THR A 50 -9.42 -16.59 -17.73
N MET A 51 -9.18 -17.59 -18.58
CA MET A 51 -8.23 -17.45 -19.69
C MET A 51 -8.63 -16.33 -20.66
N SER A 52 -9.92 -16.25 -21.02
CA SER A 52 -10.42 -15.20 -21.91
C SER A 52 -10.29 -13.78 -21.36
N VAL A 53 -10.12 -13.62 -20.05
CA VAL A 53 -9.96 -12.28 -19.45
C VAL A 53 -8.60 -11.66 -19.82
N PHE A 54 -7.60 -12.47 -20.13
CA PHE A 54 -6.30 -11.98 -20.58
C PHE A 54 -6.26 -11.66 -22.09
N ASP A 55 -7.24 -12.16 -22.84
CA ASP A 55 -7.37 -11.92 -24.30
C ASP A 55 -8.13 -10.61 -24.61
N ASP A 56 -8.80 -10.02 -23.63
CA ASP A 56 -9.56 -8.78 -23.80
C ASP A 56 -8.65 -7.56 -23.62
N GLU A 57 -8.15 -7.02 -24.73
CA GLU A 57 -7.26 -5.85 -24.75
C GLU A 57 -7.84 -4.60 -24.07
N ASN A 58 -9.18 -4.52 -23.93
CA ASN A 58 -9.86 -3.38 -23.30
C ASN A 58 -9.99 -3.52 -21.78
N VAL A 59 -9.63 -4.69 -21.23
CA VAL A 59 -9.91 -5.07 -19.84
C VAL A 59 -8.58 -5.43 -19.18
N SER A 60 -7.74 -4.41 -18.96
CA SER A 60 -6.45 -4.60 -18.27
C SER A 60 -6.68 -5.11 -16.85
N ILE A 61 -6.55 -6.43 -16.62
CA ILE A 61 -6.43 -7.00 -15.26
C ILE A 61 -5.06 -6.64 -14.67
N CYS A 62 -4.05 -6.53 -15.53
CA CYS A 62 -2.72 -6.17 -15.11
C CYS A 62 -2.58 -4.64 -15.15
N SER A 63 -2.38 -4.00 -14.00
CA SER A 63 -2.09 -2.56 -13.95
C SER A 63 -0.68 -2.20 -14.47
N LEU A 64 0.16 -3.21 -14.72
CA LEU A 64 1.55 -3.04 -15.13
C LEU A 64 1.66 -2.90 -16.65
N LYS A 65 2.23 -1.79 -17.10
CA LYS A 65 2.61 -1.63 -18.52
C LYS A 65 3.86 -2.48 -18.82
N PRO A 66 4.05 -2.90 -20.08
CA PRO A 66 5.28 -3.58 -20.48
C PRO A 66 6.53 -2.80 -20.07
N GLY A 67 7.45 -3.46 -19.37
CA GLY A 67 8.71 -2.87 -18.91
C GLY A 67 8.62 -2.04 -17.61
N GLN A 68 7.43 -1.86 -17.03
CA GLN A 68 7.29 -1.23 -15.71
C GLN A 68 7.47 -2.26 -14.58
N ARG A 69 8.11 -1.82 -13.49
CA ARG A 69 8.13 -2.57 -12.23
C ARG A 69 6.88 -2.22 -11.42
N PRO A 70 6.29 -3.20 -10.69
CA PRO A 70 5.20 -2.91 -9.78
C PRO A 70 5.63 -1.96 -8.67
N ASP A 71 4.71 -1.10 -8.24
CA ASP A 71 4.88 -0.40 -6.98
C ASP A 71 4.72 -1.41 -5.84
N MET A 72 5.81 -1.64 -5.11
CA MET A 72 5.86 -2.65 -4.05
C MET A 72 4.93 -2.29 -2.90
N GLU A 73 4.69 -1.00 -2.63
CA GLU A 73 3.77 -0.59 -1.55
C GLU A 73 2.32 -0.89 -1.92
N GLU A 74 1.92 -0.56 -3.16
CA GLU A 74 0.60 -0.88 -3.69
C GLU A 74 0.37 -2.39 -3.72
N LEU A 75 1.33 -3.16 -4.25
CA LEU A 75 1.29 -4.61 -4.32
C LEU A 75 1.11 -5.26 -2.94
N LEU A 76 1.94 -4.86 -1.97
CA LEU A 76 1.88 -5.42 -0.62
C LEU A 76 0.57 -5.04 0.09
N THR A 77 0.09 -3.82 -0.12
CA THR A 77 -1.21 -3.36 0.40
C THR A 77 -2.37 -4.19 -0.15
N ASP A 78 -2.32 -4.54 -1.43
CA ASP A 78 -3.34 -5.38 -2.06
C ASP A 78 -3.27 -6.83 -1.58
N ILE A 79 -2.07 -7.41 -1.48
CA ILE A 79 -1.89 -8.78 -0.96
C ILE A 79 -2.36 -8.89 0.48
N LYS A 80 -2.11 -7.87 1.32
CA LYS A 80 -2.51 -7.84 2.73
C LYS A 80 -3.99 -8.13 2.96
N LYS A 81 -4.86 -7.77 2.01
CA LYS A 81 -6.32 -7.99 2.08
C LYS A 81 -6.70 -9.48 2.18
N TYR A 82 -5.79 -10.38 1.82
CA TYR A 82 -6.01 -11.83 1.77
C TYR A 82 -5.19 -12.59 2.81
N CYS A 83 -4.44 -11.87 3.65
CA CYS A 83 -3.60 -12.44 4.69
C CYS A 83 -4.38 -12.67 5.99
N SER A 84 -3.91 -13.63 6.79
CA SER A 84 -4.29 -13.73 8.21
C SER A 84 -3.75 -12.55 9.01
N GLU A 85 -4.27 -12.31 10.22
CA GLU A 85 -3.81 -11.20 11.07
C GLU A 85 -2.28 -11.20 11.30
N PRO A 86 -1.62 -12.33 11.62
CA PRO A 86 -0.17 -12.35 11.80
C PRO A 86 0.63 -12.05 10.52
N GLU A 87 0.16 -12.54 9.38
CA GLU A 87 0.79 -12.26 8.08
C GLU A 87 0.61 -10.80 7.66
N ALA A 88 -0.57 -10.22 7.97
CA ALA A 88 -0.86 -8.82 7.70
C ALA A 88 0.01 -7.88 8.54
N GLU A 89 0.28 -8.24 9.80
CA GLU A 89 1.20 -7.49 10.66
C GLU A 89 2.64 -7.53 10.13
N GLN A 90 3.08 -8.69 9.61
CA GLN A 90 4.38 -8.78 8.94
C GLN A 90 4.45 -7.84 7.74
N ILE A 91 3.42 -7.81 6.90
CA ILE A 91 3.35 -6.89 5.76
C ILE A 91 3.39 -5.43 6.21
N ASP A 92 2.69 -5.06 7.29
CA ASP A 92 2.75 -3.70 7.85
C ASP A 92 4.17 -3.31 8.27
N ASN A 93 4.90 -4.22 8.91
CA ASN A 93 6.29 -3.98 9.29
C ASN A 93 7.18 -3.75 8.06
N PHE A 94 6.99 -4.51 6.98
CA PHE A 94 7.70 -4.29 5.72
C PHE A 94 7.34 -2.96 5.08
N LEU A 95 6.06 -2.59 5.03
CA LEU A 95 5.59 -1.30 4.51
C LEU A 95 6.19 -0.12 5.29
N ASN A 96 6.22 -0.21 6.62
CA ASN A 96 6.84 0.79 7.48
C ASN A 96 8.35 0.92 7.21
N MET A 97 9.04 -0.20 7.00
CA MET A 97 10.46 -0.18 6.64
C MET A 97 10.69 0.48 5.26
N LEU A 98 9.86 0.17 4.27
CA LEU A 98 9.95 0.80 2.94
C LEU A 98 9.75 2.32 3.03
N ALA A 99 8.76 2.77 3.80
CA ALA A 99 8.53 4.19 4.07
C ALA A 99 9.74 4.85 4.76
N ALA A 100 10.34 4.20 5.76
CA ALA A 100 11.53 4.69 6.43
C ALA A 100 12.74 4.82 5.48
N VAL A 101 12.94 3.84 4.59
CA VAL A 101 14.01 3.89 3.57
C VAL A 101 13.76 5.02 2.58
N LYS A 102 12.52 5.24 2.12
CA LYS A 102 12.17 6.36 1.24
C LYS A 102 12.47 7.71 1.91
N LEU A 103 12.07 7.89 3.17
CA LEU A 103 12.36 9.10 3.95
C LEU A 103 13.87 9.31 4.13
N TYR A 104 14.63 8.26 4.44
CA TYR A 104 16.08 8.34 4.58
C TYR A 104 16.76 8.75 3.27
N ASN A 105 16.34 8.17 2.15
CA ASN A 105 16.87 8.54 0.83
C ASN A 105 16.54 9.99 0.48
N GLN A 106 15.30 10.45 0.72
CA GLN A 106 14.91 11.84 0.51
C GLN A 106 15.73 12.81 1.38
N TYR A 107 15.91 12.50 2.66
CA TYR A 107 16.77 13.28 3.56
C TYR A 107 18.21 13.34 3.04
N THR A 108 18.76 12.20 2.64
CA THR A 108 20.13 12.11 2.09
C THR A 108 20.29 12.98 0.84
N GLU A 109 19.34 12.90 -0.11
CA GLU A 109 19.37 13.73 -1.32
C GLU A 109 19.22 15.22 -1.00
N LEU A 110 18.34 15.59 -0.07
CA LEU A 110 18.23 16.97 0.41
C LEU A 110 19.55 17.48 1.03
N THR A 111 20.27 16.64 1.78
CA THR A 111 21.56 17.04 2.37
C THR A 111 22.72 17.10 1.38
N LYS A 112 22.63 16.40 0.24
CA LYS A 112 23.60 16.50 -0.86
C LYS A 112 23.40 17.77 -1.69
N ASN A 113 22.18 18.29 -1.75
CA ASN A 113 21.93 19.58 -2.40
C ASN A 113 22.60 20.71 -1.61
N SER A 114 23.49 21.44 -2.29
CA SER A 114 24.36 22.48 -1.71
C SER A 114 23.62 23.52 -0.87
N ASP A 115 22.38 23.85 -1.20
CA ASP A 115 21.61 24.88 -0.50
C ASP A 115 21.26 24.49 0.94
N LEU A 116 20.87 23.23 1.20
CA LEU A 116 20.51 22.82 2.56
C LEU A 116 21.75 22.54 3.42
N SER A 117 22.82 22.00 2.83
CA SER A 117 24.11 21.90 3.53
C SER A 117 24.66 23.29 3.83
N HIS A 118 24.48 24.28 2.94
CA HIS A 118 24.88 25.67 3.18
C HIS A 118 24.03 26.33 4.26
N LEU A 119 22.71 26.07 4.31
CA LEU A 119 21.82 26.52 5.37
C LEU A 119 22.12 25.84 6.72
N MET A 120 22.40 24.53 6.75
CA MET A 120 22.82 23.83 7.97
C MET A 120 24.20 24.27 8.45
N ASN A 121 25.14 24.54 7.54
CA ASN A 121 26.44 25.12 7.88
C ASN A 121 26.30 26.57 8.34
N GLN A 122 25.41 27.37 7.74
CA GLN A 122 25.08 28.69 8.24
C GLN A 122 24.44 28.62 9.62
N MET A 123 23.50 27.70 9.88
CA MET A 123 22.91 27.50 11.21
C MET A 123 23.90 26.98 12.25
N LYS A 124 24.81 26.07 11.89
CA LYS A 124 25.92 25.64 12.76
C LYS A 124 26.85 26.81 13.11
N ASN A 125 27.14 27.67 12.12
CA ASN A 125 27.97 28.86 12.28
C ASN A 125 27.22 30.00 12.98
N VAL A 126 25.88 30.00 12.98
CA VAL A 126 25.04 30.69 13.97
C VAL A 126 25.04 29.83 15.24
N SER A 127 26.24 29.64 15.79
CA SER A 127 26.37 29.35 17.20
C SER A 127 25.84 30.60 17.89
N ILE A 128 24.63 30.54 18.47
CA ILE A 128 24.11 31.63 19.30
C ILE A 128 25.15 31.79 20.39
N THR A 129 26.00 32.81 20.25
CA THR A 129 27.02 33.07 21.26
C THR A 129 26.29 33.37 22.57
N PRO A 130 26.88 33.02 23.73
CA PRO A 130 26.28 33.33 25.02
C PRO A 130 25.84 34.80 25.13
N GLU A 131 26.57 35.69 24.45
CA GLU A 131 26.30 37.11 24.31
C GLU A 131 25.02 37.42 23.51
N GLN A 132 24.78 36.76 22.37
CA GLN A 132 23.55 36.95 21.60
C GLN A 132 22.31 36.42 22.34
N LEU A 133 22.47 35.36 23.14
CA LEU A 133 21.39 34.84 24.00
C LEU A 133 21.06 35.81 25.15
N GLN A 134 22.09 36.38 25.79
CA GLN A 134 21.90 37.39 26.83
C GLN A 134 21.29 38.68 26.29
N MET A 135 21.71 39.13 25.12
CA MET A 135 21.11 40.29 24.46
C MET A 135 19.62 40.06 24.16
N PHE A 136 19.25 38.87 23.67
CA PHE A 136 17.86 38.51 23.42
C PHE A 136 17.03 38.46 24.71
N GLN A 137 17.58 37.88 25.79
CA GLN A 137 16.94 37.91 27.11
C GLN A 137 16.78 39.33 27.66
N ALA A 138 17.76 40.21 27.49
CA ALA A 138 17.69 41.60 27.92
C ALA A 138 16.61 42.39 27.16
N LEU A 139 16.45 42.14 25.85
CA LEU A 139 15.38 42.75 25.05
C LEU A 139 13.99 42.27 25.49
N MET A 140 13.84 40.98 25.81
CA MET A 140 12.60 40.42 26.36
C MET A 140 12.24 41.02 27.73
N GLN A 141 13.24 41.25 28.59
CA GLN A 141 13.04 41.92 29.89
C GLN A 141 12.70 43.41 29.73
N ALA A 142 13.31 44.10 28.77
CA ALA A 142 13.03 45.50 28.49
C ALA A 142 11.62 45.74 27.91
N GLN A 143 11.05 44.76 27.19
CA GLN A 143 9.65 44.83 26.73
C GLN A 143 8.65 44.54 27.84
N ASN A 144 8.96 43.66 28.80
CA ASN A 144 8.11 43.42 29.98
C ASN A 144 8.15 44.55 31.02
N GLY A 145 9.13 45.46 30.95
CA GLY A 145 9.26 46.60 31.87
C GLY A 145 8.48 47.86 31.48
N LYS A 146 7.85 47.90 30.29
CA LYS A 146 7.14 49.09 29.78
C LYS A 146 5.61 49.03 29.90
N SER A 147 5.06 47.97 30.49
CA SER A 147 3.61 47.78 30.69
C SER A 147 3.11 48.10 32.12
N SER A 148 3.89 48.85 32.91
CA SER A 148 3.46 49.35 34.22
C SER A 148 3.70 50.86 34.32
N GLN A 149 2.92 51.63 33.57
CA GLN A 149 2.56 53.01 33.92
C GLN A 149 1.17 53.33 33.37
#